data_AF-A0A821QZI4-F1
#
_entry.id   AF-A0A821QZI4-F1
#
_cell.length_a   1.000
_cell.length_b   1.000
_cell.length_c   1.000
_cell.angle_alpha   90.00
_cell.angle_beta   90.00
_cell.angle_gamma   90.00
#
_symmetry.space_group_name_H-M   'P 1'
#
loop_
_entity.id
_entity.type
_entity.pdbx_description
1 polymer ?
#
loop_
_entity_poly.entity_id
_entity_poly.type
_entity_poly.pdbx_seq_one_letter_code
_entity_poly.pdbx_strand_id
1 'polypeptide(L)'
;AIQVTSSEKTKVLGHSVLLNDVYYASEIEEVCLVDDNQFTLTIANETGPLSFIHNDCDNIVQAIIHIRTRWELAQPDSIQIHNKIRPKDVPGTLLNIALLNLGSLDPSLRSAAYNLLCALTQTFDLRIEGQLLESSGLCIPSNNTIFIKTISEKLALKEAHLTLEFLEECVEGFRNSTIELKHLCLEYMTTWLPNLTRFCKQNDDNKRAKVSMILDKLITLTIEEDDMYPSIQAKIWSHIGQVSDLLDIVLDCFIKRSVLGGLGSLQAEILADTAVALASSNALLFSRKVIGRLCRLIEKTCLSPTPTLEQHLIWDDIAILLRYLLMLSFNNSLDVASHLPFLFHIVTLLVSTGPLTFRENNKAFELAKATAVSAKISACNDPRPPSTDR
;
A
#
# COMPACT_ATOMS: atom_id res chain seq x y z
N ALA A 1 -6.92 -29.94 -8.98
CA ALA A 1 -5.85 -29.73 -7.99
C ALA A 1 -4.93 -30.93 -8.04
N ILE A 2 -3.63 -30.71 -7.90
CA ILE A 2 -2.62 -31.75 -7.71
C ILE A 2 -2.56 -32.06 -6.21
N GLN A 3 -2.45 -33.33 -5.86
CA GLN A 3 -2.26 -33.77 -4.48
C GLN A 3 -1.00 -34.62 -4.42
N VAL A 4 -0.03 -34.20 -3.62
CA VAL A 4 1.23 -34.91 -3.38
C VAL A 4 1.15 -35.50 -1.98
N THR A 5 0.85 -36.79 -1.90
CA THR A 5 0.74 -37.50 -0.63
C THR A 5 2.04 -38.22 -0.32
N SER A 6 2.59 -37.99 0.88
CA SER A 6 3.74 -38.75 1.38
C SER A 6 3.38 -40.22 1.51
N SER A 7 4.28 -41.11 1.09
CA SER A 7 4.14 -42.56 1.31
C SER A 7 4.43 -42.94 2.77
N GLU A 8 5.32 -42.19 3.44
CA GLU A 8 5.72 -42.44 4.82
C GLU A 8 4.96 -41.54 5.80
N LYS A 9 4.65 -42.08 6.98
CA LYS A 9 4.00 -41.30 8.04
C LYS A 9 5.02 -40.42 8.77
N THR A 10 4.75 -39.14 8.81
CA THR A 10 5.54 -38.16 9.56
C THR A 10 4.92 -37.94 10.93
N LYS A 11 5.75 -37.74 11.97
CA LYS A 11 5.24 -37.32 13.29
C LYS A 11 4.96 -35.82 13.28
N VAL A 12 3.69 -35.45 13.39
CA VAL A 12 3.23 -34.06 13.54
C VAL A 12 2.51 -33.95 14.88
N LEU A 13 2.97 -33.05 15.75
CA LEU A 13 2.41 -32.85 17.10
C LEU A 13 2.31 -34.17 17.91
N GLY A 14 3.29 -35.06 17.75
CA GLY A 14 3.34 -36.36 18.44
C GLY A 14 2.49 -37.47 17.78
N HIS A 15 1.66 -37.16 16.80
CA HIS A 15 0.84 -38.12 16.07
C HIS A 15 1.49 -38.50 14.73
N SER A 16 1.44 -39.80 14.38
CA SER A 16 1.97 -40.30 13.11
C SER A 16 0.89 -40.18 12.02
N VAL A 17 1.10 -39.26 11.06
CA VAL A 17 0.13 -38.89 10.02
C VAL A 17 0.76 -38.94 8.63
N LEU A 18 -0.05 -39.15 7.60
CA LEU A 18 0.38 -38.97 6.20
C LEU A 18 0.19 -37.50 5.85
N LEU A 19 1.23 -36.89 5.28
CA LEU A 19 1.15 -35.53 4.76
C LEU A 19 0.55 -35.56 3.35
N ASN A 20 -0.32 -34.59 3.06
CA ASN A 20 -0.92 -34.43 1.74
C ASN A 20 -0.86 -32.96 1.34
N ASP A 21 0.06 -32.64 0.44
CA ASP A 21 0.23 -31.29 -0.09
C ASP A 21 -0.71 -31.09 -1.28
N VAL A 22 -1.63 -30.14 -1.15
CA VAL A 22 -2.64 -29.84 -2.17
C VAL A 22 -2.28 -28.53 -2.87
N TYR A 23 -2.09 -28.61 -4.18
CA TYR A 23 -1.82 -27.48 -5.07
C TYR A 23 -2.99 -27.28 -6.04
N TYR A 24 -3.64 -26.13 -5.99
CA TYR A 24 -4.73 -25.79 -6.89
C TYR A 24 -4.22 -25.45 -8.29
N ALA A 25 -5.07 -25.62 -9.31
CA ALA A 25 -4.70 -25.29 -10.69
C ALA A 25 -4.29 -23.81 -10.85
N SER A 26 -4.92 -22.93 -10.07
CA SER A 26 -4.64 -21.50 -10.00
C SER A 26 -3.25 -21.14 -9.47
N GLU A 27 -2.61 -22.05 -8.75
CA GLU A 27 -1.32 -21.84 -8.11
C GLU A 27 -0.16 -22.34 -8.99
N ILE A 28 -0.43 -23.03 -10.10
CA ILE A 28 0.59 -23.62 -10.97
C ILE A 28 1.02 -22.59 -12.01
N GLU A 29 2.19 -22.00 -11.83
CA GLU A 29 2.75 -21.01 -12.77
C GLU A 29 3.36 -21.69 -14.00
N GLU A 30 4.01 -22.83 -13.81
CA GLU A 30 4.72 -23.55 -14.87
C GLU A 30 4.89 -25.03 -14.52
N VAL A 31 4.87 -25.89 -15.53
CA VAL A 31 5.28 -27.29 -15.43
C VAL A 31 6.22 -27.59 -16.59
N CYS A 32 7.41 -28.09 -16.27
CA CYS A 32 8.48 -28.31 -17.26
C CYS A 32 8.98 -29.73 -17.16
N LEU A 33 8.98 -30.46 -18.29
CA LEU A 33 9.69 -31.72 -18.40
C LEU A 33 11.19 -31.41 -18.50
N VAL A 34 12.00 -31.98 -17.62
CA VAL A 34 13.47 -31.80 -17.63
C VAL A 34 14.13 -32.92 -18.42
N ASP A 35 13.76 -34.17 -18.11
CA ASP A 35 14.22 -35.41 -18.75
C ASP A 35 13.08 -36.44 -18.79
N ASP A 36 13.26 -37.58 -19.48
CA ASP A 36 12.27 -38.67 -19.58
C ASP A 36 11.70 -39.11 -18.22
N ASN A 37 12.50 -39.02 -17.16
CA ASN A 37 12.15 -39.45 -15.81
C ASN A 37 12.01 -38.31 -14.80
N GLN A 38 12.12 -37.04 -15.20
CA GLN A 38 12.09 -35.91 -14.27
C GLN A 38 11.28 -34.74 -14.81
N PHE A 39 10.42 -34.17 -13.98
CA PHE A 39 9.73 -32.91 -14.27
C PHE A 39 9.81 -31.95 -13.08
N THR A 40 9.69 -30.66 -13.35
CA THR A 40 9.61 -29.60 -12.37
C THR A 40 8.27 -28.90 -12.42
N LEU A 41 7.84 -28.39 -11.27
CA LEU A 41 6.59 -27.68 -11.12
C LEU A 41 6.83 -26.40 -10.33
N THR A 42 6.58 -25.27 -10.98
CA THR A 42 6.71 -23.94 -10.39
C THR A 42 5.35 -23.55 -9.83
N ILE A 43 5.28 -23.43 -8.50
CA ILE A 43 4.09 -22.98 -7.78
C ILE A 43 4.26 -21.50 -7.41
N ALA A 44 3.19 -20.73 -7.62
CA ALA A 44 3.14 -19.33 -7.23
C ALA A 44 3.47 -19.15 -5.75
N ASN A 45 4.41 -18.25 -5.45
CA ASN A 45 4.83 -17.88 -4.10
C ASN A 45 5.59 -18.96 -3.29
N GLU A 46 6.02 -20.06 -3.91
CA GLU A 46 7.01 -21.00 -3.34
C GLU A 46 8.44 -20.46 -3.54
N THR A 47 9.38 -20.88 -2.68
CA THR A 47 10.78 -20.40 -2.73
C THR A 47 11.58 -20.96 -3.90
N GLY A 48 11.05 -21.98 -4.59
CA GLY A 48 11.66 -22.58 -5.77
C GLY A 48 10.76 -23.64 -6.42
N PRO A 49 11.18 -24.19 -7.57
CA PRO A 49 10.43 -25.23 -8.27
C PRO A 49 10.50 -26.57 -7.53
N LEU A 50 9.36 -27.26 -7.44
CA LEU A 50 9.29 -28.62 -6.94
C LEU A 50 9.80 -29.57 -8.03
N SER A 51 10.69 -30.51 -7.68
CA SER A 51 11.25 -31.49 -8.62
C SER A 51 10.72 -32.88 -8.30
N PHE A 52 10.19 -33.57 -9.30
CA PHE A 52 9.63 -34.90 -9.19
C PHE A 52 10.31 -35.86 -10.17
N ILE A 53 10.50 -37.11 -9.73
CA ILE A 53 11.09 -38.17 -10.55
C ILE A 53 10.07 -39.31 -10.67
N HIS A 54 9.71 -39.67 -11.90
CA HIS A 54 8.78 -40.75 -12.20
C HIS A 54 9.02 -41.31 -13.59
N ASN A 55 8.73 -42.60 -13.84
CA ASN A 55 8.93 -43.20 -15.17
C ASN A 55 7.85 -42.81 -16.21
N ASP A 56 6.87 -42.02 -15.79
CA ASP A 56 5.69 -41.67 -16.59
C ASP A 56 5.48 -40.15 -16.58
N CYS A 57 6.59 -39.41 -16.63
CA CYS A 57 6.59 -37.95 -16.54
C CYS A 57 5.76 -37.30 -17.65
N ASP A 58 5.83 -37.81 -18.89
CA ASP A 58 5.05 -37.27 -20.01
C ASP A 58 3.55 -37.26 -19.72
N ASN A 59 2.99 -38.38 -19.27
CA ASN A 59 1.56 -38.48 -18.96
C ASN A 59 1.18 -37.58 -17.77
N ILE A 60 2.03 -37.51 -16.74
CA ILE A 60 1.80 -36.65 -15.57
C ILE A 60 1.81 -35.17 -15.97
N VAL A 61 2.82 -34.73 -16.71
CA VAL A 61 2.94 -33.34 -17.18
C VAL A 61 1.75 -32.98 -18.08
N GLN A 62 1.34 -33.85 -19.01
CA GLN A 62 0.17 -33.63 -19.85
C GLN A 62 -1.13 -33.50 -19.03
N ALA A 63 -1.30 -34.34 -18.00
CA ALA A 63 -2.46 -34.24 -17.11
C ALA A 63 -2.47 -32.92 -16.31
N ILE A 64 -1.31 -32.46 -15.86
CA ILE A 64 -1.15 -31.18 -15.14
C ILE A 64 -1.45 -30.00 -16.05
N ILE A 65 -0.89 -29.99 -17.27
CA ILE A 65 -1.18 -29.00 -18.31
C ILE A 65 -2.69 -28.97 -18.59
N HIS A 66 -3.31 -30.14 -18.76
CA HIS A 66 -4.75 -30.24 -19.01
C HIS A 66 -5.59 -29.59 -17.89
N ILE A 67 -5.26 -29.85 -16.61
CA ILE A 67 -5.95 -29.26 -15.47
C ILE A 67 -5.79 -27.74 -15.45
N ARG A 68 -4.57 -27.24 -15.73
CA ARG A 68 -4.29 -25.80 -15.79
C ARG A 68 -5.03 -25.12 -16.93
N THR A 69 -4.92 -25.62 -18.16
CA THR A 69 -5.60 -25.06 -19.34
C THR A 69 -7.12 -25.09 -19.16
N ARG A 70 -7.66 -26.18 -18.60
CA ARG A 70 -9.09 -26.25 -18.26
C ARG A 70 -9.49 -25.19 -17.24
N TRP A 71 -8.66 -24.94 -16.23
CA TRP A 71 -8.92 -23.87 -15.25
C TRP A 71 -8.87 -22.50 -15.91
N GLU A 72 -7.85 -22.20 -16.73
CA GLU A 72 -7.71 -20.96 -17.50
C GLU A 72 -8.91 -20.68 -18.41
N LEU A 73 -9.42 -21.71 -19.10
CA LEU A 73 -10.60 -21.60 -19.97
C LEU A 73 -11.93 -21.47 -19.21
N ALA A 74 -11.98 -21.92 -17.95
CA ALA A 74 -13.18 -21.92 -17.14
C ALA A 74 -13.33 -20.65 -16.27
N GLN A 75 -12.41 -19.69 -16.37
CA GLN A 75 -12.45 -18.49 -15.53
C GLN A 75 -13.55 -17.51 -16.00
N PRO A 76 -14.49 -17.12 -15.13
CA PRO A 76 -15.20 -15.85 -15.29
C PRO A 76 -14.27 -14.67 -14.98
N ASP A 77 -14.59 -13.46 -15.48
CA ASP A 77 -13.77 -12.23 -15.36
C ASP A 77 -13.40 -11.81 -13.92
N SER A 78 -13.95 -12.46 -12.89
CA SER A 78 -13.61 -12.21 -11.48
C SER A 78 -13.47 -13.52 -10.70
N ILE A 79 -12.24 -13.90 -10.35
CA ILE A 79 -11.98 -15.03 -9.43
C ILE A 79 -11.87 -14.48 -8.00
N GLN A 80 -12.66 -15.01 -7.07
CA GLN A 80 -12.34 -14.93 -5.64
C GLN A 80 -11.32 -16.02 -5.29
N ILE A 81 -10.04 -15.67 -5.35
CA ILE A 81 -8.96 -16.55 -4.88
C ILE A 81 -8.95 -16.44 -3.36
N HIS A 82 -9.33 -17.50 -2.64
CA HIS A 82 -9.11 -17.56 -1.20
C HIS A 82 -7.61 -17.70 -0.94
N ASN A 83 -6.99 -16.66 -0.37
CA ASN A 83 -5.59 -16.70 -0.01
C ASN A 83 -5.37 -17.75 1.10
N LYS A 84 -4.67 -18.83 0.77
CA LYS A 84 -4.23 -19.83 1.74
C LYS A 84 -3.23 -19.16 2.70
N ILE A 85 -3.53 -19.14 3.99
CA ILE A 85 -2.61 -18.64 5.02
C ILE A 85 -1.37 -19.54 5.02
N ARG A 86 -0.20 -18.99 4.69
CA ARG A 86 1.06 -19.75 4.72
C ARG A 86 1.71 -19.63 6.09
N PRO A 87 2.56 -20.58 6.50
CA PRO A 87 3.23 -20.54 7.80
C PRO A 87 3.96 -19.22 8.09
N LYS A 88 4.53 -18.57 7.06
CA LYS A 88 5.18 -17.27 7.19
C LYS A 88 4.19 -16.14 7.50
N ASP A 89 2.98 -16.17 6.94
CA ASP A 89 1.96 -15.14 7.11
C ASP A 89 1.15 -15.30 8.42
N VAL A 90 1.27 -16.48 9.08
CA VAL A 90 0.53 -16.82 10.30
C VAL A 90 0.73 -15.80 11.43
N PRO A 91 1.95 -15.36 11.79
CA PRO A 91 2.14 -14.44 12.91
C PRO A 91 1.47 -13.08 12.66
N GLY A 92 1.62 -12.51 11.46
CA GLY A 92 0.99 -11.23 11.09
C GLY A 92 -0.54 -11.31 11.10
N THR A 93 -1.08 -12.39 10.52
CA THR A 93 -2.52 -12.67 10.49
C THR A 93 -3.12 -12.79 11.88
N LEU A 94 -2.53 -13.65 12.71
CA LEU A 94 -3.04 -13.88 14.06
C LEU A 94 -2.87 -12.65 14.96
N LEU A 95 -1.80 -11.86 14.75
CA LEU A 95 -1.59 -10.61 15.47
C LEU A 95 -2.68 -9.59 15.13
N ASN A 96 -3.03 -9.42 13.85
CA ASN A 96 -4.13 -8.54 13.44
C ASN A 96 -5.47 -9.00 14.04
N ILE A 97 -5.76 -10.30 13.97
CA ILE A 97 -6.95 -10.91 14.59
C ILE A 97 -6.99 -10.59 16.09
N ALA A 98 -5.88 -10.74 16.81
CA ALA A 98 -5.82 -10.44 18.24
C ALA A 98 -6.05 -8.95 18.53
N LEU A 99 -5.35 -8.04 17.85
CA LEU A 99 -5.44 -6.60 18.09
C LEU A 99 -6.81 -6.02 17.72
N LEU A 100 -7.41 -6.47 16.62
CA LEU A 100 -8.74 -6.04 16.20
C LEU A 100 -9.82 -6.52 17.17
N ASN A 101 -9.80 -7.80 17.55
CA ASN A 101 -10.81 -8.39 18.43
C ASN A 101 -10.70 -7.93 19.89
N LEU A 102 -9.54 -7.42 20.32
CA LEU A 102 -9.42 -6.69 21.59
C LEU A 102 -10.32 -5.45 21.64
N GLY A 103 -10.71 -4.88 20.50
CA GLY A 103 -11.66 -3.76 20.41
C GLY A 103 -13.13 -4.14 20.44
N SER A 104 -13.46 -5.44 20.50
CA SER A 104 -14.85 -5.89 20.41
C SER A 104 -15.72 -5.44 21.60
N LEU A 105 -17.01 -5.22 21.36
CA LEU A 105 -17.96 -4.97 22.45
C LEU A 105 -18.17 -6.21 23.34
N ASP A 106 -17.94 -7.42 22.80
CA ASP A 106 -18.07 -8.68 23.53
C ASP A 106 -16.88 -8.91 24.50
N PRO A 107 -17.10 -8.94 25.83
CA PRO A 107 -16.05 -9.21 26.81
C PRO A 107 -15.40 -10.60 26.64
N SER A 108 -16.16 -11.60 26.19
CA SER A 108 -15.64 -12.96 25.98
C SER A 108 -14.67 -12.99 24.81
N LEU A 109 -15.04 -12.37 23.68
CA LEU A 109 -14.15 -12.23 22.52
C LEU A 109 -12.88 -11.44 22.85
N ARG A 110 -12.98 -10.36 23.63
CA ARG A 110 -11.78 -9.60 24.07
C ARG A 110 -10.84 -10.42 24.93
N SER A 111 -11.39 -11.22 25.85
CA SER A 111 -10.58 -12.10 26.71
C SER A 111 -9.90 -13.19 25.89
N ALA A 112 -10.60 -13.77 24.91
CA ALA A 112 -10.02 -14.74 23.97
C ALA A 112 -8.92 -14.10 23.09
N ALA A 113 -9.13 -12.88 22.61
CA ALA A 113 -8.16 -12.14 21.81
C ALA A 113 -6.90 -11.77 22.62
N TYR A 114 -7.06 -11.41 23.89
CA TYR A 114 -5.93 -11.19 24.80
C TYR A 114 -5.12 -12.47 25.02
N ASN A 115 -5.79 -13.59 25.28
CA ASN A 115 -5.11 -14.88 25.45
C ASN A 115 -4.41 -15.31 24.15
N LEU A 116 -5.03 -15.05 22.99
CA LEU A 116 -4.37 -15.26 21.70
C LEU A 116 -3.11 -14.40 21.57
N LEU A 117 -3.17 -13.12 21.91
CA LEU A 117 -2.00 -12.24 21.90
C LEU A 117 -0.87 -12.78 22.81
N CYS A 118 -1.20 -13.21 24.02
CA CYS A 118 -0.22 -13.82 24.92
C CYS A 118 0.39 -15.08 24.31
N ALA A 119 -0.44 -16.00 23.81
CA ALA A 119 0.02 -17.25 23.19
C ALA A 119 0.90 -16.97 21.97
N LEU A 120 0.57 -15.97 21.15
CA LEU A 120 1.39 -15.55 20.02
C LEU A 120 2.76 -15.05 20.46
N THR A 121 2.80 -14.19 21.48
CA THR A 121 4.07 -13.65 21.98
C THR A 121 4.97 -14.73 22.56
N GLN A 122 4.39 -15.74 23.22
CA GLN A 122 5.16 -16.88 23.73
C GLN A 122 5.60 -17.84 22.61
N THR A 123 4.72 -18.14 21.65
CA THR A 123 4.98 -19.15 20.60
C THR A 123 6.00 -18.66 19.58
N PHE A 124 5.95 -17.38 19.21
CA PHE A 124 6.84 -16.77 18.22
C PHE A 124 7.96 -15.94 18.85
N ASP A 125 8.13 -15.98 20.19
CA ASP A 125 9.13 -15.21 20.94
C ASP A 125 9.08 -13.70 20.63
N LEU A 126 7.88 -13.14 20.45
CA LEU A 126 7.71 -11.72 20.15
C LEU A 126 8.03 -10.91 21.40
N ARG A 127 8.95 -9.96 21.28
CA ARG A 127 9.60 -9.32 22.44
C ARG A 127 8.75 -8.25 23.14
N ILE A 128 7.61 -8.62 23.70
CA ILE A 128 6.78 -7.73 24.53
C ILE A 128 7.09 -7.94 26.01
N GLU A 129 8.29 -7.55 26.41
CA GLU A 129 8.77 -7.76 27.79
C GLU A 129 7.83 -7.17 28.86
N GLY A 130 7.39 -8.04 29.79
CA GLY A 130 6.84 -7.66 31.09
C GLY A 130 5.42 -7.08 31.13
N GLN A 131 4.64 -7.17 30.04
CA GLN A 131 3.30 -6.55 29.98
C GLN A 131 2.12 -7.51 29.83
N LEU A 132 2.37 -8.74 29.39
CA LEU A 132 1.32 -9.71 29.11
C LEU A 132 1.44 -10.87 30.10
N LEU A 133 0.34 -11.17 30.79
CA LEU A 133 0.24 -12.24 31.75
C LEU A 133 -1.02 -13.05 31.44
N GLU A 134 -0.84 -14.31 31.05
CA GLU A 134 -1.97 -15.22 30.89
C GLU A 134 -2.55 -15.52 32.28
N SER A 135 -3.84 -15.22 32.45
CA SER A 135 -4.56 -15.54 33.66
C SER A 135 -6.01 -15.87 33.35
N SER A 136 -6.48 -17.00 33.88
CA SER A 136 -7.89 -17.37 33.82
C SER A 136 -8.73 -16.38 34.63
N GLY A 137 -9.63 -15.66 33.98
CA GLY A 137 -10.54 -14.70 34.63
C GLY A 137 -10.08 -13.23 34.57
N LEU A 138 -9.10 -12.88 33.73
CA LEU A 138 -8.75 -11.49 33.48
C LEU A 138 -9.90 -10.75 32.78
N CYS A 139 -10.33 -9.62 33.34
CA CYS A 139 -11.30 -8.75 32.71
C CYS A 139 -10.56 -7.71 31.86
N ILE A 140 -10.75 -7.77 30.53
CA ILE A 140 -10.29 -6.72 29.63
C ILE A 140 -11.36 -5.60 29.64
N PRO A 141 -11.00 -4.31 29.83
CA PRO A 141 -11.95 -3.20 29.77
C PRO A 141 -12.27 -2.78 28.32
N SER A 142 -13.47 -2.26 28.05
CA SER A 142 -13.90 -1.93 26.67
C SER A 142 -13.16 -0.72 26.11
N ASN A 143 -12.71 0.19 26.98
CA ASN A 143 -11.85 1.30 26.62
C ASN A 143 -10.37 0.89 26.76
N ASN A 144 -9.86 0.15 25.80
CA ASN A 144 -8.50 -0.39 25.79
C ASN A 144 -7.66 0.04 24.58
N THR A 145 -8.14 1.00 23.78
CA THR A 145 -7.45 1.51 22.59
C THR A 145 -6.01 1.94 22.87
N ILE A 146 -5.76 2.62 23.98
CA ILE A 146 -4.40 3.05 24.39
C ILE A 146 -3.50 1.83 24.59
N PHE A 147 -4.01 0.79 25.27
CA PHE A 147 -3.26 -0.44 25.50
C PHE A 147 -2.91 -1.14 24.17
N ILE A 148 -3.90 -1.30 23.28
CA ILE A 148 -3.71 -1.94 21.96
C ILE A 148 -2.66 -1.17 21.14
N LYS A 149 -2.75 0.16 21.12
CA LYS A 149 -1.78 1.02 20.44
C LYS A 149 -0.37 0.88 21.00
N THR A 150 -0.21 0.94 22.32
CA THR A 150 1.11 0.79 22.96
C THR A 150 1.75 -0.57 22.68
N ILE A 151 0.95 -1.65 22.67
CA ILE A 151 1.42 -2.98 22.29
C ILE A 151 1.89 -2.98 20.83
N SER A 152 1.09 -2.43 19.93
CA SER A 152 1.42 -2.33 18.50
C SER A 152 2.69 -1.52 18.25
N GLU A 153 2.89 -0.39 18.93
CA GLU A 153 4.11 0.43 18.83
C GLU A 153 5.36 -0.36 19.23
N LYS A 154 5.29 -1.13 20.33
CA LYS A 154 6.41 -1.96 20.78
C LYS A 154 6.73 -3.07 19.79
N LEU A 155 5.70 -3.73 19.26
CA LEU A 155 5.85 -4.77 18.25
C LEU A 155 6.41 -4.21 16.95
N ALA A 156 5.90 -3.08 16.46
CA ALA A 156 6.43 -2.44 15.26
C ALA A 156 7.93 -2.09 15.41
N LEU A 157 8.36 -1.66 16.59
CA LEU A 157 9.76 -1.34 16.86
C LEU A 157 10.65 -2.59 16.89
N LYS A 158 10.22 -3.64 17.60
CA LYS A 158 11.05 -4.83 17.86
C LYS A 158 10.95 -5.90 16.77
N GLU A 159 9.77 -6.07 16.18
CA GLU A 159 9.42 -7.14 15.23
C GLU A 159 9.11 -6.58 13.83
N ALA A 160 9.90 -5.62 13.37
CA ALA A 160 9.68 -4.94 12.08
C ALA A 160 9.67 -5.87 10.85
N HIS A 161 10.17 -7.11 10.96
CA HIS A 161 10.12 -8.09 9.89
C HIS A 161 8.68 -8.51 9.52
N LEU A 162 7.74 -8.40 10.46
CA LEU A 162 6.32 -8.73 10.27
C LEU A 162 5.52 -7.62 9.54
N THR A 163 6.13 -6.46 9.29
CA THR A 163 5.42 -5.25 8.81
C THR A 163 4.58 -5.49 7.57
N LEU A 164 5.12 -6.18 6.55
CA LEU A 164 4.43 -6.33 5.28
C LEU A 164 3.17 -7.19 5.43
N GLU A 165 3.30 -8.34 6.08
CA GLU A 165 2.20 -9.29 6.31
C GLU A 165 1.16 -8.69 7.27
N PHE A 166 1.61 -8.03 8.33
CA PHE A 166 0.71 -7.38 9.28
C PHE A 166 -0.13 -6.29 8.62
N LEU A 167 0.49 -5.40 7.83
CA LEU A 167 -0.25 -4.33 7.14
C LEU A 167 -1.20 -4.88 6.07
N GLU A 168 -0.82 -5.94 5.36
CA GLU A 168 -1.70 -6.62 4.41
C GLU A 168 -2.97 -7.14 5.09
N GLU A 169 -2.82 -7.80 6.24
CA GLU A 169 -3.93 -8.31 7.04
C GLU A 169 -4.76 -7.18 7.69
N CYS A 170 -4.13 -6.08 8.08
CA CYS A 170 -4.84 -4.89 8.57
C CYS A 170 -5.82 -4.37 7.51
N VAL A 171 -5.36 -4.24 6.25
CA VAL A 171 -6.20 -3.73 5.15
C VAL A 171 -7.35 -4.68 4.84
N GLU A 172 -7.10 -5.99 4.84
CA GLU A 172 -8.14 -7.00 4.61
C GLU A 172 -9.17 -7.03 5.75
N GLY A 173 -8.70 -7.01 7.00
CA GLY A 173 -9.55 -6.95 8.19
C GLY A 173 -10.36 -5.65 8.26
N PHE A 174 -9.79 -4.53 7.78
CA PHE A 174 -10.45 -3.22 7.79
C PHE A 174 -11.77 -3.25 7.01
N ARG A 175 -11.76 -3.79 5.78
CA ARG A 175 -12.94 -3.83 4.89
C ARG A 175 -14.14 -4.55 5.52
N ASN A 176 -13.87 -5.57 6.33
CA ASN A 176 -14.89 -6.42 6.95
C ASN A 176 -15.27 -5.99 8.38
N SER A 177 -14.74 -4.85 8.85
CA SER A 177 -14.92 -4.36 10.23
C SER A 177 -16.02 -3.31 10.36
N THR A 178 -16.56 -3.15 11.57
CA THR A 178 -17.45 -2.01 11.92
C THR A 178 -16.66 -0.70 11.96
N ILE A 179 -17.35 0.44 11.91
CA ILE A 179 -16.72 1.78 11.92
C ILE A 179 -15.82 1.97 13.14
N GLU A 180 -16.26 1.52 14.32
CA GLU A 180 -15.49 1.63 15.57
C GLU A 180 -14.18 0.82 15.50
N LEU A 181 -14.26 -0.40 14.96
CA LEU A 181 -13.10 -1.28 14.77
C LEU A 181 -12.19 -0.77 13.65
N LYS A 182 -12.74 -0.13 12.61
CA LYS A 182 -11.96 0.57 11.56
C LYS A 182 -11.12 1.70 12.16
N HIS A 183 -11.69 2.54 13.04
CA HIS A 183 -10.92 3.55 13.76
C HIS A 183 -9.81 2.95 14.63
N LEU A 184 -10.10 1.86 15.35
CA LEU A 184 -9.08 1.14 16.12
C LEU A 184 -7.97 0.59 15.21
N CYS A 185 -8.33 0.02 14.06
CA CYS A 185 -7.39 -0.48 13.05
C CYS A 185 -6.43 0.61 12.60
N LEU A 186 -6.93 1.82 12.32
CA LEU A 186 -6.06 2.96 12.00
C LEU A 186 -5.08 3.28 13.14
N GLU A 187 -5.50 3.23 14.41
CA GLU A 187 -4.61 3.55 15.55
C GLU A 187 -3.43 2.58 15.67
N TYR A 188 -3.65 1.27 15.52
CA TYR A 188 -2.56 0.31 15.62
C TYR A 188 -1.77 0.16 14.31
N MET A 189 -2.42 0.15 13.13
CA MET A 189 -1.72 -0.06 11.85
C MET A 189 -0.73 1.08 11.54
N THR A 190 -1.07 2.31 11.93
CA THR A 190 -0.25 3.51 11.66
C THR A 190 1.15 3.38 12.25
N THR A 191 1.29 2.66 13.36
CA THR A 191 2.57 2.45 14.06
C THR A 191 3.58 1.64 13.22
N TRP A 192 3.11 0.90 12.22
CA TRP A 192 3.93 0.04 11.36
C TRP A 192 4.35 0.72 10.05
N LEU A 193 3.66 1.78 9.62
CA LEU A 193 3.92 2.44 8.33
C LEU A 193 5.37 2.91 8.16
N PRO A 194 6.07 3.47 9.18
CA PRO A 194 7.46 3.89 9.01
C PRO A 194 8.42 2.75 8.67
N ASN A 195 8.10 1.51 9.06
CA ASN A 195 8.94 0.35 8.79
C ASN A 195 8.97 -0.04 7.31
N LEU A 196 8.04 0.43 6.48
CA LEU A 196 8.06 0.19 5.02
C LEU A 196 9.39 0.62 4.38
N THR A 197 10.04 1.65 4.92
CA THR A 197 11.38 2.10 4.46
C THR A 197 12.44 1.01 4.51
N ARG A 198 12.36 0.10 5.48
CA ARG A 198 13.31 -1.02 5.65
C ARG A 198 13.26 -1.99 4.48
N PHE A 199 12.15 -2.01 3.74
CA PHE A 199 11.87 -2.87 2.59
C PHE A 199 12.11 -2.18 1.24
N CYS A 200 12.48 -0.89 1.25
CA CYS A 200 12.75 -0.09 0.04
C CYS A 200 14.24 0.02 -0.33
N LYS A 201 15.11 -0.86 0.19
CA LYS A 201 16.56 -0.81 -0.10
C LYS A 201 16.84 -1.12 -1.58
N GLN A 202 17.81 -0.43 -2.17
CA GLN A 202 18.10 -0.41 -3.62
C GLN A 202 18.42 -1.76 -4.28
N ASN A 203 18.69 -2.83 -3.52
CA ASN A 203 19.08 -4.14 -4.06
C ASN A 203 17.99 -5.23 -3.90
N ASP A 204 16.78 -4.88 -3.48
CA ASP A 204 15.72 -5.87 -3.23
C ASP A 204 14.41 -5.46 -3.94
N ASP A 205 14.40 -5.62 -5.27
CA ASP A 205 13.26 -5.27 -6.13
C ASP A 205 11.99 -6.04 -5.73
N ASN A 206 12.13 -7.27 -5.25
CA ASN A 206 11.00 -8.07 -4.76
C ASN A 206 10.35 -7.45 -3.53
N LYS A 207 11.13 -7.01 -2.53
CA LYS A 207 10.58 -6.32 -1.36
C LYS A 207 10.00 -4.96 -1.72
N ARG A 208 10.64 -4.23 -2.63
CA ARG A 208 10.11 -2.94 -3.11
C ARG A 208 8.77 -3.11 -3.83
N ALA A 209 8.62 -4.16 -4.65
CA ALA A 209 7.36 -4.50 -5.29
C ALA A 209 6.26 -4.80 -4.25
N LYS A 210 6.58 -5.53 -3.17
CA LYS A 210 5.63 -5.75 -2.06
C LYS A 210 5.22 -4.46 -1.36
N VAL A 211 6.15 -3.51 -1.15
CA VAL A 211 5.79 -2.18 -0.60
C VAL A 211 4.82 -1.46 -1.54
N SER A 212 5.08 -1.46 -2.86
CA SER A 212 4.16 -0.90 -3.84
C SER A 212 2.78 -1.57 -3.81
N MET A 213 2.71 -2.89 -3.60
CA MET A 213 1.43 -3.60 -3.46
C MET A 213 0.65 -3.16 -2.21
N ILE A 214 1.32 -2.99 -1.07
CA ILE A 214 0.67 -2.47 0.15
C ILE A 214 0.17 -1.05 -0.08
N LEU A 215 0.98 -0.19 -0.69
CA LEU A 215 0.58 1.18 -1.02
C LEU A 215 -0.62 1.21 -1.97
N ASP A 216 -0.67 0.32 -2.97
CA ASP A 216 -1.82 0.21 -3.87
C ASP A 216 -3.09 -0.28 -3.15
N LYS A 217 -2.96 -1.20 -2.19
CA LYS A 217 -4.05 -1.61 -1.30
C LYS A 217 -4.55 -0.46 -0.43
N LEU A 218 -3.65 0.35 0.14
CA LEU A 218 -4.02 1.54 0.92
C LEU A 218 -4.69 2.63 0.06
N ILE A 219 -4.23 2.82 -1.18
CA ILE A 219 -4.87 3.70 -2.15
C ILE A 219 -6.28 3.22 -2.46
N THR A 220 -6.44 1.92 -2.71
CA THR A 220 -7.74 1.31 -2.97
C THR A 220 -8.68 1.49 -1.78
N LEU A 221 -8.18 1.25 -0.56
CA LEU A 221 -8.91 1.52 0.67
C LEU A 221 -9.37 2.98 0.77
N THR A 222 -8.51 3.93 0.39
CA THR A 222 -8.82 5.37 0.40
C THR A 222 -9.90 5.75 -0.60
N ILE A 223 -9.97 5.05 -1.74
CA ILE A 223 -10.94 5.31 -2.80
C ILE A 223 -12.31 4.66 -2.47
N GLU A 224 -12.32 3.49 -1.84
CA GLU A 224 -13.52 2.70 -1.59
C GLU A 224 -14.24 3.05 -0.26
N GLU A 225 -13.52 3.59 0.73
CA GLU A 225 -14.05 3.81 2.08
C GLU A 225 -14.49 5.26 2.31
N ASP A 226 -15.67 5.62 1.78
CA ASP A 226 -16.24 6.98 1.86
C ASP A 226 -16.38 7.49 3.32
N ASP A 227 -16.96 6.68 4.21
CA ASP A 227 -17.22 7.07 5.61
C ASP A 227 -15.92 7.26 6.41
N MET A 228 -14.87 6.52 6.06
CA MET A 228 -13.59 6.57 6.75
C MET A 228 -12.57 7.50 6.09
N TYR A 229 -12.92 8.10 4.94
CA TYR A 229 -12.00 8.90 4.13
C TYR A 229 -11.21 9.94 4.94
N PRO A 230 -11.81 10.81 5.78
CA PRO A 230 -11.05 11.79 6.56
C PRO A 230 -10.09 11.16 7.57
N SER A 231 -10.47 10.01 8.14
CA SER A 231 -9.65 9.29 9.11
C SER A 231 -8.47 8.60 8.43
N ILE A 232 -8.67 8.04 7.25
CA ILE A 232 -7.62 7.44 6.42
C ILE A 232 -6.60 8.53 6.01
N GLN A 233 -7.06 9.70 5.58
CA GLN A 233 -6.19 10.85 5.27
C GLN A 233 -5.30 11.23 6.47
N ALA A 234 -5.91 11.41 7.64
CA ALA A 234 -5.21 11.86 8.84
C ALA A 234 -4.28 10.80 9.45
N LYS A 235 -4.68 9.53 9.44
CA LYS A 235 -3.93 8.45 10.11
C LYS A 235 -2.93 7.78 9.19
N ILE A 236 -3.26 7.54 7.93
CA ILE A 236 -2.38 6.84 7.00
C ILE A 236 -1.50 7.84 6.25
N TRP A 237 -2.11 8.69 5.43
CA TRP A 237 -1.35 9.51 4.48
C TRP A 237 -0.55 10.63 5.14
N SER A 238 -1.08 11.28 6.18
CA SER A 238 -0.31 12.27 6.95
C SER A 238 0.93 11.65 7.63
N HIS A 239 0.83 10.42 8.15
CA HIS A 239 1.97 9.73 8.77
C HIS A 239 2.99 9.23 7.74
N ILE A 240 2.53 8.69 6.60
CA ILE A 240 3.44 8.35 5.49
C ILE A 240 4.17 9.61 5.00
N GLY A 241 3.51 10.76 4.99
CA GLY A 241 4.09 12.06 4.62
C GLY A 241 5.26 12.51 5.49
N GLN A 242 5.36 12.01 6.73
CA GLN A 242 6.49 12.27 7.63
C GLN A 242 7.75 11.48 7.25
N VAL A 243 7.59 10.41 6.47
CA VAL A 243 8.65 9.47 6.13
C VAL A 243 9.21 9.80 4.74
N SER A 244 10.24 10.64 4.70
CA SER A 244 10.83 11.18 3.45
C SER A 244 11.17 10.12 2.39
N ASP A 245 11.65 8.96 2.85
CA ASP A 245 12.15 7.88 2.00
C ASP A 245 11.01 7.13 1.28
N LEU A 246 9.77 7.26 1.75
CA LEU A 246 8.59 6.67 1.10
C LEU A 246 7.96 7.61 0.05
N LEU A 247 8.29 8.91 0.06
CA LEU A 247 7.58 9.88 -0.77
C LEU A 247 7.71 9.60 -2.27
N ASP A 248 8.87 9.12 -2.74
CA ASP A 248 9.05 8.83 -4.18
C ASP A 248 8.21 7.63 -4.63
N ILE A 249 8.21 6.54 -3.86
CA ILE A 249 7.42 5.33 -4.20
C ILE A 249 5.92 5.58 -4.07
N VAL A 250 5.49 6.37 -3.08
CA VAL A 250 4.08 6.78 -2.92
C VAL A 250 3.66 7.65 -4.10
N LEU A 251 4.48 8.62 -4.50
CA LEU A 251 4.18 9.48 -5.65
C LEU A 251 4.12 8.68 -6.95
N ASP A 252 4.98 7.67 -7.13
CA ASP A 252 4.91 6.74 -8.26
C ASP A 252 3.57 5.97 -8.28
N CYS A 253 3.15 5.44 -7.12
CA CYS A 253 1.88 4.71 -7.00
C CYS A 253 0.68 5.63 -7.25
N PHE A 254 0.70 6.85 -6.72
CA PHE A 254 -0.37 7.85 -6.91
C PHE A 254 -0.51 8.24 -8.39
N ILE A 255 0.60 8.52 -9.07
CA ILE A 255 0.56 8.88 -10.50
C ILE A 255 0.06 7.69 -11.31
N LYS A 256 0.62 6.49 -11.09
CA LYS A 256 0.21 5.27 -11.79
C LYS A 256 -1.29 5.03 -11.65
N ARG A 257 -1.83 5.12 -10.42
CA ARG A 257 -3.26 4.90 -10.16
C ARG A 257 -4.14 5.97 -10.80
N SER A 258 -3.73 7.24 -10.71
CA SER A 258 -4.47 8.36 -11.32
C SER A 258 -4.47 8.31 -12.85
N VAL A 259 -3.36 7.92 -13.47
CA VAL A 259 -3.28 7.75 -14.94
C VAL A 259 -4.15 6.58 -15.39
N LEU A 260 -4.15 5.46 -14.67
CA LEU A 260 -5.02 4.31 -14.96
C LEU A 260 -6.52 4.67 -14.90
N GLY A 261 -6.92 5.51 -13.94
CA GLY A 261 -8.29 6.03 -13.85
C GLY A 261 -8.60 7.12 -14.89
N GLY A 262 -7.58 7.80 -15.40
CA GLY A 262 -7.69 8.93 -16.32
C GLY A 262 -7.91 10.26 -15.60
N LEU A 263 -7.52 11.35 -16.28
CA LEU A 263 -7.64 12.71 -15.77
C LEU A 263 -9.10 13.10 -15.52
N GLY A 264 -9.40 13.60 -14.32
CA GLY A 264 -10.76 14.01 -13.94
C GLY A 264 -11.67 12.87 -13.50
N SER A 265 -11.17 11.64 -13.44
CA SER A 265 -11.85 10.53 -12.77
C SER A 265 -11.95 10.76 -11.26
N LEU A 266 -12.92 10.11 -10.62
CA LEU A 266 -13.05 10.13 -9.15
C LEU A 266 -11.74 9.72 -8.47
N GLN A 267 -11.08 8.68 -8.98
CA GLN A 267 -9.82 8.16 -8.45
C GLN A 267 -8.70 9.22 -8.51
N ALA A 268 -8.55 9.89 -9.64
CA ALA A 268 -7.53 10.94 -9.81
C ALA A 268 -7.79 12.16 -8.91
N GLU A 269 -9.06 12.52 -8.71
CA GLU A 269 -9.44 13.65 -7.85
C GLU A 269 -9.26 13.32 -6.36
N ILE A 270 -9.65 12.12 -5.92
CA ILE A 270 -9.37 11.61 -4.56
C ILE A 270 -7.87 11.63 -4.29
N LEU A 271 -7.04 11.14 -5.21
CA LEU A 271 -5.59 11.11 -5.03
C LEU A 271 -4.94 12.50 -5.07
N ALA A 272 -5.49 13.44 -5.83
CA ALA A 272 -5.05 14.82 -5.82
C ALA A 272 -5.33 15.51 -4.46
N ASP A 273 -6.50 15.25 -3.88
CA ASP A 273 -6.84 15.72 -2.52
C ASP A 273 -5.97 15.01 -1.46
N THR A 274 -5.79 13.70 -1.60
CA THR A 274 -4.91 12.89 -0.73
C THR A 274 -3.47 13.39 -0.70
N ALA A 275 -2.96 13.89 -1.85
CA ALA A 275 -1.63 14.47 -1.93
C ALA A 275 -1.46 15.69 -0.99
N VAL A 276 -2.54 16.41 -0.66
CA VAL A 276 -2.51 17.51 0.31
C VAL A 276 -2.31 16.98 1.74
N ALA A 277 -2.99 15.89 2.11
CA ALA A 277 -2.78 15.24 3.40
C ALA A 277 -1.36 14.67 3.51
N LEU A 278 -0.84 14.06 2.44
CA LEU A 278 0.53 13.57 2.37
C LEU A 278 1.56 14.72 2.52
N ALA A 279 1.27 15.89 1.97
CA ALA A 279 2.12 17.08 2.11
C ALA A 279 2.06 17.74 3.49
N SER A 280 1.00 17.51 4.28
CA SER A 280 0.73 18.26 5.53
C SER A 280 1.89 18.29 6.53
N SER A 281 2.64 17.19 6.64
CA SER A 281 3.75 17.07 7.59
C SER A 281 5.11 17.51 7.02
N ASN A 282 5.27 17.55 5.69
CA ASN A 282 6.54 17.84 5.04
C ASN A 282 6.36 18.55 3.68
N ALA A 283 5.60 19.64 3.70
CA ALA A 283 5.09 20.32 2.50
C ALA A 283 6.23 20.79 1.57
N LEU A 284 7.32 21.30 2.13
CA LEU A 284 8.48 21.77 1.36
C LEU A 284 9.15 20.63 0.57
N LEU A 285 9.42 19.49 1.22
CA LEU A 285 10.06 18.36 0.56
C LEU A 285 9.13 17.74 -0.49
N PHE A 286 7.85 17.59 -0.15
CA PHE A 286 6.87 17.01 -1.04
C PHE A 286 6.64 17.87 -2.28
N SER A 287 6.40 19.17 -2.11
CA SER A 287 6.25 20.12 -3.23
C SER A 287 7.49 20.14 -4.13
N ARG A 288 8.69 20.16 -3.56
CA ARG A 288 9.95 20.07 -4.33
C ARG A 288 10.03 18.79 -5.16
N LYS A 289 9.59 17.64 -4.63
CA LYS A 289 9.54 16.36 -5.37
C LYS A 289 8.53 16.42 -6.52
N VAL A 290 7.32 16.94 -6.29
CA VAL A 290 6.26 17.05 -7.31
C VAL A 290 6.70 18.03 -8.43
N ILE A 291 7.17 19.23 -8.07
CA ILE A 291 7.66 20.24 -9.03
C ILE A 291 8.85 19.70 -9.82
N GLY A 292 9.85 19.15 -9.12
CA GLY A 292 11.05 18.61 -9.77
C GLY A 292 10.73 17.46 -10.74
N ARG A 293 9.75 16.62 -10.41
CA ARG A 293 9.27 15.55 -11.30
C ARG A 293 8.57 16.11 -12.52
N LEU A 294 7.67 17.08 -12.35
CA LEU A 294 6.97 17.73 -13.46
C LEU A 294 7.94 18.41 -14.42
N CYS A 295 8.92 19.17 -13.90
CA CYS A 295 9.97 19.79 -14.74
C CYS A 295 10.74 18.75 -15.57
N ARG A 296 11.11 17.59 -14.99
CA ARG A 296 11.80 16.52 -15.74
C ARG A 296 10.92 15.89 -16.81
N LEU A 297 9.62 15.75 -16.60
CA LEU A 297 8.71 15.20 -17.62
C LEU A 297 8.52 16.19 -18.77
N ILE A 298 8.42 17.48 -18.46
CA ILE A 298 8.39 18.55 -19.47
C ILE A 298 9.71 18.56 -20.27
N GLU A 299 10.86 18.42 -19.60
CA GLU A 299 12.15 18.34 -20.30
C GLU A 299 12.23 17.11 -21.23
N LYS A 300 11.67 15.97 -20.81
CA LYS A 300 11.64 14.76 -21.64
C LYS A 300 10.79 14.91 -22.91
N THR A 301 9.77 15.76 -22.93
CA THR A 301 8.96 15.94 -24.14
C THR A 301 9.75 16.62 -25.26
N CYS A 302 10.81 17.35 -24.93
CA CYS A 302 11.74 17.93 -25.90
C CYS A 302 12.54 16.87 -26.67
N LEU A 303 12.67 15.65 -26.15
CA LEU A 303 13.41 14.56 -26.80
C LEU A 303 12.61 13.88 -27.92
N SER A 304 11.27 13.95 -27.85
CA SER A 304 10.34 13.37 -28.82
C SER A 304 9.18 14.35 -29.09
N PRO A 305 9.44 15.47 -29.79
CA PRO A 305 8.46 16.52 -29.95
C PRO A 305 7.25 16.05 -30.78
N THR A 306 6.06 16.35 -30.29
CA THR A 306 4.78 16.14 -30.97
C THR A 306 4.18 17.50 -31.39
N PRO A 307 3.28 17.54 -32.39
CA PRO A 307 2.62 18.77 -32.84
C PRO A 307 1.86 19.49 -31.72
N THR A 308 1.23 18.72 -30.84
CA THR A 308 0.65 19.22 -29.61
C THR A 308 1.08 18.36 -28.42
N LEU A 309 1.18 18.98 -27.24
CA LEU A 309 1.65 18.28 -26.05
C LEU A 309 0.67 17.18 -25.60
N GLU A 310 -0.63 17.30 -25.91
CA GLU A 310 -1.63 16.29 -25.54
C GLU A 310 -1.45 14.96 -26.28
N GLN A 311 -0.79 14.98 -27.44
CA GLN A 311 -0.50 13.78 -28.23
C GLN A 311 0.74 13.04 -27.72
N HIS A 312 1.49 13.63 -26.78
CA HIS A 312 2.69 13.04 -26.23
C HIS A 312 2.33 11.91 -25.26
N LEU A 313 3.05 10.78 -25.31
CA LEU A 313 2.82 9.60 -24.45
C LEU A 313 2.92 9.88 -22.94
N ILE A 314 3.59 10.98 -22.56
CA ILE A 314 3.83 11.42 -21.17
C ILE A 314 2.81 12.49 -20.74
N TRP A 315 1.88 12.88 -21.61
CA TRP A 315 0.90 13.93 -21.32
C TRP A 315 0.06 13.63 -20.08
N ASP A 316 -0.40 12.38 -19.92
CA ASP A 316 -1.25 12.00 -18.81
C ASP A 316 -0.54 12.18 -17.47
N ASP A 317 0.74 11.80 -17.36
CA ASP A 317 1.56 12.06 -16.17
C ASP A 317 1.70 13.57 -15.88
N ILE A 318 1.93 14.39 -16.92
CA ILE A 318 2.04 15.85 -16.81
C ILE A 318 0.72 16.44 -16.31
N ALA A 319 -0.40 16.01 -16.87
CA ALA A 319 -1.73 16.52 -16.53
C ALA A 319 -2.15 16.14 -15.09
N ILE A 320 -1.84 14.90 -14.65
CA ILE A 320 -2.06 14.45 -13.28
C ILE A 320 -1.19 15.24 -12.29
N LEU A 321 0.10 15.41 -12.57
CA LEU A 321 0.98 16.19 -11.69
C LEU A 321 0.57 17.66 -11.61
N LEU A 322 0.11 18.25 -12.72
CA LEU A 322 -0.44 19.60 -12.70
C LEU A 322 -1.69 19.68 -11.82
N ARG A 323 -2.54 18.65 -11.84
CA ARG A 323 -3.71 18.57 -10.95
C ARG A 323 -3.30 18.49 -9.47
N TYR A 324 -2.24 17.77 -9.14
CA TYR A 324 -1.72 17.69 -7.78
C TYR A 324 -1.15 19.04 -7.32
N LEU A 325 -0.38 19.71 -8.18
CA LEU A 325 0.11 21.07 -7.89
C LEU A 325 -1.04 22.04 -7.62
N LEU A 326 -2.13 21.95 -8.40
CA LEU A 326 -3.31 22.78 -8.17
C LEU A 326 -3.92 22.51 -6.78
N MET A 327 -4.05 21.26 -6.35
CA MET A 327 -4.57 20.98 -5.00
C MET A 327 -3.63 21.47 -3.89
N LEU A 328 -2.32 21.25 -4.05
CA LEU A 328 -1.31 21.72 -3.10
C LEU A 328 -1.24 23.25 -2.99
N SER A 329 -1.64 23.96 -4.06
CA SER A 329 -1.55 25.41 -4.11
C SER A 329 -2.53 26.11 -3.16
N PHE A 330 -3.65 25.49 -2.76
CA PHE A 330 -4.70 26.17 -1.99
C PHE A 330 -4.26 26.62 -0.59
N ASN A 331 -3.48 25.80 0.13
CA ASN A 331 -2.99 26.10 1.48
C ASN A 331 -1.51 26.56 1.51
N ASN A 332 -1.01 27.07 0.38
CA ASN A 332 0.42 27.38 0.19
C ASN A 332 1.36 26.20 0.52
N SER A 333 0.90 24.94 0.36
CA SER A 333 1.74 23.75 0.57
C SER A 333 2.85 23.61 -0.48
N LEU A 334 2.84 24.49 -1.50
CA LEU A 334 3.88 24.60 -2.51
C LEU A 334 5.08 25.45 -2.09
N ASP A 335 4.99 26.20 -0.98
CA ASP A 335 5.95 27.26 -0.64
C ASP A 335 6.25 28.13 -1.88
N VAL A 336 5.22 28.86 -2.32
CA VAL A 336 5.23 29.56 -3.61
C VAL A 336 6.43 30.50 -3.75
N ALA A 337 6.85 31.16 -2.67
CA ALA A 337 7.98 32.09 -2.68
C ALA A 337 9.29 31.39 -3.04
N SER A 338 9.59 30.24 -2.42
CA SER A 338 10.81 29.48 -2.68
C SER A 338 10.84 28.82 -4.05
N HIS A 339 9.67 28.46 -4.59
CA HIS A 339 9.55 27.73 -5.86
C HIS A 339 9.07 28.59 -7.04
N LEU A 340 8.95 29.90 -6.87
CA LEU A 340 8.35 30.82 -7.85
C LEU A 340 8.93 30.68 -9.28
N PRO A 341 10.26 30.59 -9.49
CA PRO A 341 10.81 30.46 -10.84
C PRO A 341 10.36 29.19 -11.56
N PHE A 342 10.30 28.07 -10.83
CA PHE A 342 9.87 26.78 -11.37
C PHE A 342 8.38 26.75 -11.65
N LEU A 343 7.57 27.28 -10.73
CA LEU A 343 6.12 27.40 -10.93
C LEU A 343 5.79 28.31 -12.12
N PHE A 344 6.49 29.44 -12.26
CA PHE A 344 6.33 30.33 -13.41
C PHE A 344 6.72 29.66 -14.73
N HIS A 345 7.82 28.90 -14.74
CA HIS A 345 8.23 28.11 -15.89
C HIS A 345 7.16 27.10 -16.31
N ILE A 346 6.66 26.30 -15.35
CA ILE A 346 5.58 25.32 -15.59
C ILE A 346 4.33 26.00 -16.14
N VAL A 347 3.86 27.07 -15.49
CA VAL A 347 2.66 27.80 -15.92
C VAL A 347 2.85 28.36 -17.32
N THR A 348 3.99 29.00 -17.61
CA THR A 348 4.26 29.61 -18.93
C THR A 348 4.23 28.60 -20.05
N LEU A 349 4.78 27.39 -19.82
CA LEU A 349 4.76 26.33 -20.82
C LEU A 349 3.39 25.68 -20.99
N LEU A 350 2.58 25.63 -19.93
CA LEU A 350 1.35 24.84 -19.91
C LEU A 350 0.05 25.64 -20.06
N VAL A 351 0.06 26.97 -19.96
CA VAL A 351 -1.13 27.86 -19.91
C VAL A 351 -2.04 27.79 -21.14
N SER A 352 -1.61 27.14 -22.23
CA SER A 352 -2.41 27.01 -23.46
C SER A 352 -2.43 25.60 -24.06
N THR A 353 -1.95 24.61 -23.30
CA THR A 353 -1.95 23.19 -23.68
C THR A 353 -3.01 22.40 -22.93
N GLY A 354 -3.67 21.48 -23.63
CA GLY A 354 -4.68 20.56 -23.13
C GLY A 354 -5.94 20.51 -24.01
N PRO A 355 -6.75 19.44 -23.90
CA PRO A 355 -8.08 19.37 -24.52
C PRO A 355 -8.96 20.54 -24.08
N LEU A 356 -10.00 20.90 -24.86
CA LEU A 356 -10.88 22.03 -24.53
C LEU A 356 -11.48 21.95 -23.13
N THR A 357 -11.83 20.75 -22.63
CA THR A 357 -12.30 20.52 -21.25
C THR A 357 -11.25 20.82 -20.17
N PHE A 358 -9.97 20.65 -20.49
CA PHE A 358 -8.83 21.03 -19.64
C PHE A 358 -8.55 22.54 -19.69
N ARG A 359 -8.80 23.16 -20.85
CA ARG A 359 -8.67 24.62 -21.09
C ARG A 359 -9.84 25.43 -20.54
N GLU A 360 -11.06 24.87 -20.51
CA GLU A 360 -12.25 25.48 -19.90
C GLU A 360 -12.14 25.45 -18.37
N ASN A 361 -11.58 24.39 -17.80
CA ASN A 361 -11.23 24.29 -16.37
C ASN A 361 -9.79 24.75 -16.07
N ASN A 362 -9.20 25.46 -17.03
CA ASN A 362 -7.83 25.96 -17.16
C ASN A 362 -6.90 25.69 -15.96
N LYS A 363 -6.52 24.43 -15.72
CA LYS A 363 -5.85 24.00 -14.47
C LYS A 363 -4.50 24.71 -14.25
N ALA A 364 -3.80 25.09 -15.32
CA ALA A 364 -2.59 25.92 -15.26
C ALA A 364 -2.88 27.39 -14.89
N PHE A 365 -4.01 27.94 -15.33
CA PHE A 365 -4.46 29.28 -14.98
C PHE A 365 -5.08 29.33 -13.58
N GLU A 366 -5.80 28.29 -13.17
CA GLU A 366 -6.23 28.09 -11.79
C GLU A 366 -5.01 27.87 -10.88
N LEU A 367 -3.97 27.17 -11.34
CA LEU A 367 -2.71 27.10 -10.62
C LEU A 367 -2.06 28.48 -10.54
N ALA A 368 -2.06 29.27 -11.62
CA ALA A 368 -1.54 30.65 -11.59
C ALA A 368 -2.33 31.55 -10.62
N LYS A 369 -3.67 31.45 -10.62
CA LYS A 369 -4.54 32.15 -9.67
C LYS A 369 -4.29 31.69 -8.25
N ALA A 370 -4.25 30.40 -8.00
CA ALA A 370 -4.05 29.84 -6.67
C ALA A 370 -2.63 30.10 -6.16
N THR A 371 -1.63 30.10 -7.04
CA THR A 371 -0.26 30.56 -6.75
C THR A 371 -0.27 32.04 -6.37
N ALA A 372 -1.03 32.89 -7.09
CA ALA A 372 -1.18 34.31 -6.76
C ALA A 372 -1.96 34.55 -5.45
N VAL A 373 -3.00 33.75 -5.17
CA VAL A 373 -3.76 33.79 -3.92
C VAL A 373 -2.90 33.34 -2.75
N SER A 374 -2.15 32.24 -2.90
CA SER A 374 -1.24 31.74 -1.86
C SER A 374 -0.03 32.62 -1.63
N ALA A 375 0.52 33.27 -2.67
CA ALA A 375 1.52 34.32 -2.51
C ALA A 375 0.95 35.50 -1.69
N LYS A 376 -0.32 35.87 -1.92
CA LYS A 376 -1.00 36.94 -1.18
C LYS A 376 -1.29 36.55 0.28
N ILE A 377 -1.70 35.31 0.54
CA ILE A 377 -1.89 34.78 1.90
C ILE A 377 -0.56 34.70 2.66
N SER A 378 0.51 34.23 1.99
CA SER A 378 1.86 34.19 2.57
C SER A 378 2.39 35.60 2.91
N ALA A 379 2.08 36.60 2.07
CA ALA A 379 2.42 37.99 2.33
C ALA A 379 1.61 38.60 3.50
N CYS A 380 0.39 38.13 3.75
CA CYS A 380 -0.42 38.55 4.91
C CYS A 380 0.01 37.90 6.24
N ASN A 381 0.64 36.72 6.20
CA ASN A 381 1.09 35.99 7.39
C ASN A 381 2.54 36.28 7.80
N ASP A 382 3.27 37.12 7.05
CA ASP A 382 4.64 37.56 7.40
C ASP A 382 4.55 38.67 8.47
N PRO A 383 4.94 38.45 9.74
CA PRO A 383 4.73 39.40 10.84
C PRO A 383 5.79 40.51 10.84
N ARG A 384 6.43 40.78 9.71
CA ARG A 384 7.41 41.88 9.62
C ARG A 384 6.64 43.21 9.62
N PRO A 385 6.83 44.07 10.64
CA PRO A 385 6.23 45.39 10.60
C PRO A 385 6.77 46.11 9.36
N PRO A 386 5.97 46.96 8.71
CA PRO A 386 6.50 47.82 7.66
C PRO A 386 7.66 48.61 8.28
N SER A 387 8.85 48.45 7.71
CA SER A 387 9.98 49.33 8.01
C SER A 387 9.52 50.75 7.78
N THR A 388 9.31 51.48 8.88
CA THR A 388 9.14 52.93 8.84
C THR A 388 10.48 53.53 8.48
N ASP A 389 10.78 53.60 7.18
CA ASP A 389 11.79 54.52 6.69
C ASP A 389 11.15 55.92 6.63
N ARG A 390 11.51 56.73 7.62
CA ARG A 390 11.56 58.18 7.55
C ARG A 390 12.93 58.64 8.00
#